data_AF-A0A7X8ZIV9-F1
#
_entry.id   AF-A0A7X8ZIV9-F1
#
_cell.length_a   1.000
_cell.length_b   1.000
_cell.length_c   1.000
_cell.angle_alpha   90.00
_cell.angle_beta   90.00
_cell.angle_gamma   90.00
#
_symmetry.space_group_name_H-M   'P 1'
#
loop_
_entity.id
_entity.type
_entity.pdbx_description
1 polymer ?
#
loop_
_entity_poly.entity_id
_entity_poly.type
_entity_poly.pdbx_seq_one_letter_code
_entity_poly.pdbx_strand_id
1 'polypeptide(L)'
;MNEKEVKRYFKKLNTTFVGVNKYDDFAKMFMNLIKSGNTTLYQKERRERRIFDDSWMDSVEGAIPVIDKLTRNPRENLAKVGSVVPVEMAKRIDKDTVRHLAMNTQLIKEIDEDGVVKPSKVLSFYYEADLGTYENRFLRSLIDKVYIFIEKRYDLIVKKMRTEYVNYFNIKSDVEWNEAEIEYDITMRINKTVPNDEVDKRNQELFDRMTNMRKAATNIKMSSFMQEMRDYAPVTPPIMKTNIIMKNPDFRQCYYLWVLMDQIDQIGYDIDVFERVIDFKDDYLKDIVNTLMVLYATIANYQEDDFLISQDSPFEYRKIKRPRIKKNDPNDQHIQPGYYEFENNQLNQYYLDQIRGSNLSRFKTLREAGVPMNQAIDIVFQQINAINTAVYEDYIKHAYSTEEAATLEDKIQIQKEALEV
;
A
#
# COMPACT_ATOMS: atom_id res chain seq x y z
N MET A 1 26.61 -15.87 13.58
CA MET A 1 27.24 -17.19 13.39
C MET A 1 28.44 -17.02 12.47
N ASN A 2 29.66 -17.34 12.92
CA ASN A 2 30.87 -17.08 12.16
C ASN A 2 31.01 -18.12 11.04
N GLU A 3 30.98 -17.72 9.77
CA GLU A 3 31.10 -18.66 8.63
C GLU A 3 32.37 -19.51 8.69
N LYS A 4 33.42 -19.01 9.37
CA LYS A 4 34.67 -19.75 9.60
C LYS A 4 34.46 -20.98 10.50
N GLU A 5 33.57 -20.91 11.47
CA GLU A 5 33.27 -22.03 12.38
C GLU A 5 32.52 -23.15 11.65
N VAL A 6 31.53 -22.80 10.82
CA VAL A 6 30.79 -23.75 9.99
C VAL A 6 31.73 -24.47 9.02
N LYS A 7 32.60 -23.71 8.32
CA LYS A 7 33.60 -24.29 7.42
C LYS A 7 34.59 -25.21 8.15
N ARG A 8 34.96 -24.87 9.39
CA ARG A 8 35.85 -25.70 10.22
C ARG A 8 35.14 -26.99 10.67
N TYR A 9 33.88 -26.92 11.06
CA TYR A 9 33.08 -28.08 11.43
C TYR A 9 32.88 -29.02 10.24
N PHE A 10 32.50 -28.48 9.08
CA PHE A 10 32.38 -29.25 7.84
C PHE A 10 33.68 -30.00 7.49
N LYS A 11 34.84 -29.34 7.57
CA LYS A 11 36.13 -30.01 7.31
C LYS A 11 36.39 -31.18 8.25
N LYS A 12 36.06 -31.04 9.54
CA LYS A 12 36.20 -32.13 10.52
C LYS A 12 35.32 -33.32 10.16
N LEU A 13 34.03 -33.07 9.89
CA LEU A 13 33.09 -34.12 9.48
C LEU A 13 33.52 -34.81 8.18
N ASN A 14 33.87 -34.04 7.16
CA ASN A 14 34.20 -34.60 5.85
C ASN A 14 35.45 -35.49 5.92
N THR A 15 36.43 -35.15 6.75
CA THR A 15 37.62 -35.99 6.95
C THR A 15 37.25 -37.36 7.52
N THR A 16 36.29 -37.41 8.46
CA THR A 16 35.78 -38.66 9.03
C THR A 16 35.00 -39.46 7.99
N PHE A 17 34.09 -38.82 7.25
CA PHE A 17 33.28 -39.49 6.23
C PHE A 17 34.12 -40.07 5.10
N VAL A 18 35.10 -39.31 4.58
CA VAL A 18 36.02 -39.80 3.54
C VAL A 18 36.81 -41.02 4.03
N GLY A 19 37.20 -41.05 5.32
CA GLY A 19 37.89 -42.19 5.91
C GLY A 19 37.03 -43.45 5.95
N VAL A 20 35.77 -43.33 6.37
CA VAL A 20 34.81 -44.44 6.49
C VAL A 20 34.39 -44.94 5.09
N ASN A 21 33.99 -44.03 4.20
CA ASN A 21 33.45 -44.36 2.88
C ASN A 21 34.47 -45.05 1.96
N LYS A 22 35.77 -44.93 2.26
CA LYS A 22 36.83 -45.58 1.47
C LYS A 22 36.80 -47.10 1.59
N TYR A 23 36.42 -47.63 2.76
CA TYR A 23 36.49 -49.06 3.05
C TYR A 23 35.10 -49.71 3.15
N ASP A 24 34.05 -48.91 3.32
CA ASP A 24 32.69 -49.40 3.47
C ASP A 24 32.02 -49.71 2.12
N ASP A 25 31.44 -50.90 2.00
CA ASP A 25 30.83 -51.38 0.74
C ASP A 25 29.43 -50.80 0.52
N PHE A 26 28.67 -50.57 1.59
CA PHE A 26 27.39 -49.87 1.53
C PHE A 26 27.59 -48.45 0.96
N ALA A 27 28.58 -47.71 1.47
CA ALA A 27 28.88 -46.37 1.00
C ALA A 27 29.24 -46.34 -0.49
N LYS A 28 30.05 -47.29 -0.98
CA LYS A 28 30.40 -47.38 -2.41
C LYS A 28 29.17 -47.67 -3.29
N MET A 29 28.32 -48.60 -2.86
CA MET A 29 27.11 -48.97 -3.59
C MET A 29 26.09 -47.84 -3.62
N PHE A 30 25.84 -47.19 -2.48
CA PHE A 30 24.90 -46.08 -2.35
C PHE A 30 25.35 -44.84 -3.14
N MET A 31 26.65 -44.53 -3.12
CA MET A 31 27.21 -43.43 -3.93
C MET A 31 27.06 -43.67 -5.44
N ASN A 32 27.15 -44.93 -5.88
CA ASN A 32 26.90 -45.28 -7.28
C ASN A 32 25.40 -45.22 -7.61
N LEU A 33 24.53 -45.62 -6.68
CA LEU A 33 23.08 -45.56 -6.82
C LEU A 33 22.59 -44.13 -7.07
N ILE A 34 22.99 -43.17 -6.23
CA ILE A 34 22.59 -41.76 -6.38
C ILE A 34 23.12 -41.17 -7.69
N LYS A 35 24.31 -41.60 -8.14
CA LYS A 35 24.87 -41.17 -9.43
C LYS A 35 24.13 -41.75 -10.64
N SER A 36 23.59 -42.97 -10.53
CA SER A 36 22.82 -43.62 -11.58
C SER A 36 21.34 -43.26 -11.56
N GLY A 37 20.85 -42.76 -10.42
CA GLY A 37 19.47 -42.32 -10.22
C GLY A 37 19.13 -41.00 -10.88
N ASN A 38 17.84 -40.67 -10.91
CA ASN A 38 17.37 -39.40 -11.46
C ASN A 38 17.53 -38.28 -10.43
N THR A 39 18.77 -37.79 -10.27
CA THR A 39 19.09 -36.71 -9.34
C THR A 39 19.17 -35.36 -10.06
N THR A 40 18.35 -34.40 -9.65
CA THR A 40 18.40 -33.01 -10.08
C THR A 40 18.88 -32.12 -8.94
N LEU A 41 19.85 -31.26 -9.26
CA LEU A 41 20.46 -30.32 -8.31
C LEU A 41 20.32 -28.91 -8.86
N TYR A 42 19.88 -28.01 -7.99
CA TYR A 42 19.75 -26.60 -8.33
C TYR A 42 20.24 -25.73 -7.19
N GLN A 43 21.19 -24.85 -7.49
CA GLN A 43 21.62 -23.83 -6.53
C GLN A 43 21.79 -22.49 -7.20
N LYS A 44 21.21 -21.47 -6.56
CA LYS A 44 21.27 -20.09 -7.02
C LYS A 44 21.52 -19.15 -5.86
N GLU A 45 22.56 -18.34 -6.01
CA GLU A 45 22.83 -17.20 -5.13
C GLU A 45 22.26 -15.95 -5.78
N ARG A 46 21.52 -15.17 -5.01
CA ARG A 46 20.96 -13.89 -5.42
C ARG A 46 21.35 -12.84 -4.39
N ARG A 47 21.86 -11.71 -4.86
CA ARG A 47 22.00 -10.48 -4.07
C ARG A 47 21.07 -9.43 -4.65
N GLU A 48 20.18 -8.90 -3.82
CA GLU A 48 19.24 -7.84 -4.18
C GLU A 48 19.68 -6.56 -3.48
N ARG A 49 20.22 -5.61 -4.26
CA ARG A 49 20.51 -4.26 -3.79
C ARG A 49 19.32 -3.38 -4.12
N ARG A 50 18.92 -2.56 -3.15
CA ARG A 50 17.76 -1.67 -3.28
C ARG A 50 18.24 -0.24 -3.31
N ILE A 51 17.97 0.45 -4.40
CA ILE A 51 18.40 1.83 -4.62
C ILE A 51 17.16 2.72 -4.48
N PHE A 52 17.18 3.58 -3.47
CA PHE A 52 16.09 4.51 -3.23
C PHE A 52 16.33 5.81 -3.99
N ASP A 53 15.26 6.37 -4.53
CA ASP A 53 15.29 7.69 -5.16
C ASP A 53 15.44 8.79 -4.10
N ASP A 54 16.47 9.62 -4.27
CA ASP A 54 16.82 10.76 -3.42
C ASP A 54 16.64 12.11 -4.10
N SER A 55 16.17 12.17 -5.36
CA SER A 55 16.11 13.40 -6.16
C SER A 55 15.24 14.51 -5.55
N TRP A 56 14.29 14.13 -4.71
CA TRP A 56 13.34 15.02 -4.06
C TRP A 56 13.83 15.54 -2.70
N MET A 57 14.83 14.91 -2.10
CA MET A 57 15.22 15.19 -0.71
C MET A 57 15.71 16.63 -0.54
N ASP A 58 16.59 17.09 -1.43
CA ASP A 58 17.13 18.46 -1.36
C ASP A 58 16.03 19.52 -1.46
N SER A 59 15.00 19.26 -2.29
CA SER A 59 13.85 20.15 -2.45
C SER A 59 12.98 20.21 -1.20
N VAL A 60 12.74 19.06 -0.54
CA VAL A 60 12.00 18.98 0.72
C VAL A 60 12.80 19.63 1.86
N GLU A 61 14.09 19.29 2.01
CA GLU A 61 14.97 19.85 3.03
C GLU A 61 15.06 21.39 2.92
N GLY A 62 15.19 21.91 1.70
CA GLY A 62 15.21 23.34 1.45
C GLY A 62 13.88 24.05 1.72
N ALA A 63 12.75 23.34 1.59
CA ALA A 63 11.42 23.91 1.79
C ALA A 63 10.94 23.87 3.25
N ILE A 64 11.44 22.94 4.08
CA ILE A 64 11.06 22.84 5.50
C ILE A 64 11.25 24.16 6.27
N PRO A 65 12.39 24.87 6.19
CA PRO A 65 12.58 26.16 6.86
C PRO A 65 11.62 27.24 6.37
N VAL A 66 11.27 27.21 5.08
CA VAL A 66 10.32 28.16 4.48
C VAL A 66 8.90 27.92 4.98
N ILE A 67 8.51 26.65 5.07
CA ILE A 67 7.22 26.26 5.65
C ILE A 67 7.17 26.69 7.12
N ASP A 68 8.20 26.40 7.92
CA ASP A 68 8.27 26.81 9.33
C ASP A 68 8.21 28.34 9.51
N LYS A 69 8.86 29.11 8.62
CA LYS A 69 8.77 30.58 8.63
C LYS A 69 7.35 31.07 8.37
N LEU A 70 6.65 30.47 7.42
CA LEU A 70 5.28 30.84 7.05
C LEU A 70 4.25 30.42 8.10
N THR A 71 4.44 29.28 8.77
CA THR A 71 3.54 28.84 9.86
C THR A 71 3.68 29.68 11.11
N ARG A 72 4.87 30.23 11.39
CA ARG A 72 5.09 31.16 12.51
C ARG A 72 4.51 32.55 12.29
N ASN A 73 4.34 32.95 11.02
CA ASN A 73 3.77 34.25 10.65
C ASN A 73 2.64 34.08 9.64
N PRO A 74 1.52 33.45 10.06
CA PRO A 74 0.40 33.22 9.15
C PRO A 74 -0.25 34.55 8.75
N ARG A 75 -0.89 34.58 7.57
CA ARG A 75 -1.55 35.80 7.12
C ARG A 75 -2.93 35.92 7.76
N GLU A 76 -3.19 37.04 8.40
CA GLU A 76 -4.49 37.36 8.99
C GLU A 76 -5.23 38.38 8.12
N ASN A 77 -6.48 38.10 7.79
CA ASN A 77 -7.40 39.10 7.25
C ASN A 77 -8.21 39.69 8.40
N LEU A 78 -8.27 41.02 8.51
CA LEU A 78 -9.10 41.68 9.51
C LEU A 78 -10.56 41.74 9.02
N ALA A 79 -11.42 40.88 9.56
CA ALA A 79 -12.85 40.90 9.29
C ALA A 79 -13.56 41.84 10.28
N LYS A 80 -14.46 42.71 9.77
CA LYS A 80 -15.26 43.61 10.59
C LYS A 80 -16.51 42.86 11.09
N VAL A 81 -16.52 42.45 12.36
CA VAL A 81 -17.64 41.72 12.98
C VAL A 81 -18.46 42.69 13.84
N GLY A 82 -19.80 42.65 13.69
CA GLY A 82 -20.72 43.49 14.45
C GLY A 82 -21.43 42.68 15.54
N SER A 83 -21.45 43.18 16.77
CA SER A 83 -22.19 42.58 17.88
C SER A 83 -23.01 43.64 18.63
N VAL A 84 -24.21 43.27 19.07
CA VAL A 84 -25.10 44.14 19.84
C VAL A 84 -24.72 44.04 21.31
N VAL A 85 -24.07 45.08 21.82
CA VAL A 85 -23.54 45.15 23.19
C VAL A 85 -24.29 46.21 24.00
N PRO A 86 -24.32 46.10 25.35
CA PRO A 86 -24.79 47.21 26.18
C PRO A 86 -24.07 48.51 25.83
N VAL A 87 -24.78 49.64 25.87
CA VAL A 87 -24.21 50.92 25.41
C VAL A 87 -22.90 51.28 26.14
N GLU A 88 -22.80 50.88 27.41
CA GLU A 88 -21.62 51.08 28.27
C GLU A 88 -20.37 50.32 27.79
N MET A 89 -20.55 49.21 27.07
CA MET A 89 -19.45 48.38 26.56
C MET A 89 -19.07 48.74 25.11
N ALA A 90 -19.82 49.63 24.46
CA ALA A 90 -19.57 50.02 23.09
C ALA A 90 -18.33 50.91 23.00
N LYS A 91 -17.29 50.46 22.28
CA LYS A 91 -16.04 51.22 22.12
C LYS A 91 -16.12 52.33 21.08
N ARG A 92 -16.92 52.15 20.02
CA ARG A 92 -17.07 53.13 18.94
C ARG A 92 -18.47 53.09 18.34
N ILE A 93 -19.03 54.27 18.07
CA ILE A 93 -20.33 54.46 17.44
C ILE A 93 -20.10 54.96 16.01
N ASP A 94 -20.47 54.15 15.02
CA ASP A 94 -20.38 54.51 13.61
C ASP A 94 -21.79 54.79 13.03
N LYS A 95 -21.85 55.33 11.81
CA LYS A 95 -23.12 55.53 11.07
C LYS A 95 -24.01 54.29 11.01
N ASP A 96 -23.39 53.10 10.92
CA ASP A 96 -24.10 51.83 10.84
C ASP A 96 -24.70 51.43 12.20
N THR A 97 -24.06 51.82 13.30
CA THR A 97 -24.60 51.68 14.66
C THR A 97 -25.89 52.49 14.82
N VAL A 98 -25.89 53.75 14.35
CA VAL A 98 -27.07 54.63 14.42
C VAL A 98 -28.19 54.10 13.54
N ARG A 99 -27.89 53.63 12.33
CA ARG A 99 -28.89 53.00 11.44
C ARG A 99 -29.49 51.75 12.07
N HIS A 100 -28.67 50.88 12.64
CA HIS A 100 -29.15 49.68 13.31
C HIS A 100 -30.05 50.02 14.50
N LEU A 101 -29.70 51.03 15.30
CA LEU A 101 -30.53 51.47 16.42
C LEU A 101 -31.87 52.06 15.95
N ALA A 102 -31.87 52.86 14.88
CA ALA A 102 -33.10 53.43 14.31
C ALA A 102 -34.05 52.35 13.76
N MET A 103 -33.51 51.24 13.23
CA MET A 103 -34.30 50.10 12.75
C MET A 103 -34.79 49.19 13.89
N ASN A 104 -34.15 49.25 15.07
CA ASN A 104 -34.43 48.37 16.20
C ASN A 104 -34.80 49.19 17.44
N THR A 105 -35.96 49.83 17.40
CA THR A 105 -36.47 50.69 18.48
C THR A 105 -36.61 49.97 19.81
N GLN A 106 -36.76 48.64 19.82
CA GLN A 106 -36.75 47.82 21.03
C GLN A 106 -35.45 47.87 21.84
N LEU A 107 -34.35 48.37 21.24
CA LEU A 107 -33.08 48.55 21.93
C LEU A 107 -32.99 49.91 22.64
N ILE A 108 -33.99 50.78 22.48
CA ILE A 108 -34.07 52.10 23.13
C ILE A 108 -34.66 51.94 24.52
N LYS A 109 -34.02 52.53 25.54
CA LYS A 109 -34.47 52.45 26.94
C LYS A 109 -35.43 53.58 27.28
N GLU A 110 -35.06 54.80 26.94
CA GLU A 110 -35.89 55.99 27.14
C GLU A 110 -35.65 57.02 26.04
N ILE A 111 -36.65 57.86 25.83
CA ILE A 111 -36.59 59.05 24.98
C ILE A 111 -37.02 60.21 25.88
N ASP A 112 -36.13 61.19 26.03
CA ASP A 112 -36.38 62.37 26.86
C ASP A 112 -37.40 63.31 26.21
N GLU A 113 -37.99 64.24 26.99
CA GLU A 113 -38.96 65.22 26.48
C GLU A 113 -38.36 66.13 25.38
N ASP A 114 -37.04 66.32 25.40
CA ASP A 114 -36.24 67.03 24.40
C ASP A 114 -35.91 66.18 23.15
N GLY A 115 -36.40 64.94 23.07
CA GLY A 115 -36.15 64.02 21.96
C GLY A 115 -34.79 63.31 21.99
N VAL A 116 -34.08 63.34 23.13
CA VAL A 116 -32.80 62.66 23.31
C VAL A 116 -33.01 61.17 23.55
N VAL A 117 -32.51 60.34 22.63
CA VAL A 117 -32.65 58.87 22.67
C VAL A 117 -31.53 58.25 23.50
N LYS A 118 -31.89 57.51 24.57
CA LYS A 118 -30.92 56.74 25.37
C LYS A 118 -31.07 55.24 25.10
N PRO A 119 -30.15 54.63 24.34
CA PRO A 119 -30.22 53.20 24.03
C PRO A 119 -29.75 52.32 25.19
N SER A 120 -30.38 51.15 25.34
CA SER A 120 -29.94 50.09 26.25
C SER A 120 -28.78 49.28 25.66
N LYS A 121 -28.85 48.98 24.35
CA LYS A 121 -27.84 48.24 23.59
C LYS A 121 -27.62 48.87 22.23
N VAL A 122 -26.41 48.78 21.71
CA VAL A 122 -26.02 49.34 20.40
C VAL A 122 -25.13 48.35 19.65
N LEU A 123 -25.20 48.39 18.32
CA LEU A 123 -24.33 47.60 17.46
C LEU A 123 -22.91 48.17 17.48
N SER A 124 -21.96 47.48 18.09
CA SER A 124 -20.55 47.83 18.06
C SER A 124 -19.81 46.90 17.11
N PHE A 125 -18.86 47.44 16.35
CA PHE A 125 -17.99 46.65 15.51
C PHE A 125 -16.63 46.45 16.17
N TYR A 126 -16.07 45.26 16.01
CA TYR A 126 -14.67 44.94 16.31
C TYR A 126 -14.04 44.23 15.12
N TYR A 127 -12.71 44.28 15.03
CA TYR A 127 -11.98 43.54 14.01
C TYR A 127 -11.54 42.21 14.61
N GLU A 128 -11.90 41.12 13.93
CA GLU A 128 -11.48 39.77 14.26
C GLU A 128 -10.50 39.30 13.18
N ALA A 129 -9.42 38.66 13.59
CA ALA A 129 -8.42 38.13 12.68
C ALA A 129 -8.90 36.78 12.12
N ASP A 130 -9.16 36.74 10.82
CA ASP A 130 -9.51 35.52 10.09
C ASP A 130 -8.24 34.93 9.45
N LEU A 131 -7.89 33.72 9.90
CA LEU A 131 -6.76 32.94 9.39
C LEU A 131 -7.12 32.13 8.13
N GLY A 132 -8.39 32.09 7.73
CA GLY A 132 -8.94 31.31 6.63
C GLY A 132 -8.54 31.74 5.22
N THR A 133 -7.46 32.49 5.05
CA THR A 133 -6.95 32.92 3.75
C THR A 133 -6.63 31.70 2.87
N TYR A 134 -6.79 31.86 1.55
CA TYR A 134 -6.50 30.78 0.60
C TYR A 134 -5.06 30.26 0.74
N GLU A 135 -4.11 31.17 0.96
CA GLU A 135 -2.70 30.87 1.12
C GLU A 135 -2.40 30.08 2.39
N ASN A 136 -3.03 30.41 3.52
CA ASN A 136 -2.88 29.63 4.75
C ASN A 136 -3.52 28.25 4.59
N ARG A 137 -4.69 28.17 3.95
CA ARG A 137 -5.32 26.88 3.64
C ARG A 137 -4.44 26.03 2.72
N PHE A 138 -3.81 26.64 1.71
CA PHE A 138 -2.83 25.98 0.85
C PHE A 138 -1.63 25.48 1.66
N LEU A 139 -1.06 26.32 2.53
CA LEU A 139 0.08 25.97 3.38
C LEU A 139 -0.27 24.78 4.30
N ARG A 140 -1.45 24.79 4.93
CA ARG A 140 -1.94 23.68 5.74
C ARG A 140 -2.03 22.39 4.91
N SER A 141 -2.65 22.44 3.74
CA SER A 141 -2.74 21.28 2.85
C SER A 141 -1.36 20.79 2.39
N LEU A 142 -0.41 21.71 2.17
CA LEU A 142 0.96 21.36 1.81
C LEU A 142 1.66 20.62 2.95
N ILE A 143 1.52 21.09 4.19
CA ILE A 143 2.09 20.44 5.38
C ILE A 143 1.57 19.01 5.51
N ASP A 144 0.25 18.82 5.36
CA ASP A 144 -0.36 17.48 5.39
C ASP A 144 0.21 16.57 4.29
N LYS A 145 0.34 17.11 3.07
CA LYS A 145 0.89 16.38 1.95
C LYS A 145 2.36 16.02 2.16
N VAL A 146 3.20 16.97 2.59
CA VAL A 146 4.63 16.75 2.89
C VAL A 146 4.80 15.71 3.99
N TYR A 147 4.01 15.79 5.06
CA TYR A 147 4.05 14.82 6.15
C TYR A 147 3.76 13.41 5.65
N ILE A 148 2.65 13.21 4.92
CA ILE A 148 2.28 11.90 4.36
C ILE A 148 3.34 11.41 3.36
N PHE A 149 3.87 12.32 2.53
CA PHE A 149 4.88 12.02 1.53
C PHE A 149 6.17 11.48 2.14
N ILE A 150 6.65 12.11 3.23
CA ILE A 150 7.83 11.67 3.98
C ILE A 150 7.54 10.39 4.75
N GLU A 151 6.41 10.31 5.46
CA GLU A 151 6.07 9.17 6.32
C GLU A 151 6.04 7.84 5.53
N LYS A 152 5.36 7.83 4.39
CA LYS A 152 5.26 6.63 3.54
C LYS A 152 6.62 6.17 3.03
N ARG A 153 7.51 7.10 2.67
CA ARG A 153 8.86 6.77 2.16
C ARG A 153 9.79 6.34 3.29
N TYR A 154 9.67 6.95 4.46
CA TYR A 154 10.41 6.59 5.66
C TYR A 154 10.11 5.14 6.07
N ASP A 155 8.82 4.77 6.14
CA ASP A 155 8.40 3.41 6.45
C ASP A 155 8.94 2.39 5.44
N LEU A 156 9.00 2.77 4.17
CA LEU A 156 9.50 1.92 3.09
C LEU A 156 11.01 1.69 3.21
N ILE A 157 11.80 2.76 3.49
CA ILE A 157 13.24 2.62 3.78
C ILE A 157 13.44 1.74 5.01
N VAL A 158 12.77 2.00 6.13
CA VAL A 158 12.94 1.19 7.37
C VAL A 158 12.76 -0.30 7.10
N LYS A 159 11.77 -0.67 6.29
CA LYS A 159 11.46 -2.08 5.97
C LYS A 159 12.43 -2.70 4.97
N LYS A 160 13.03 -1.91 4.06
CA LYS A 160 13.72 -2.42 2.87
C LYS A 160 15.15 -1.88 2.67
N MET A 161 15.69 -1.12 3.62
CA MET A 161 17.00 -0.46 3.52
C MET A 161 18.14 -1.44 3.23
N ARG A 162 18.08 -2.64 3.83
CA ARG A 162 19.18 -3.60 3.82
C ARG A 162 19.23 -4.39 2.52
N THR A 163 20.45 -4.62 2.06
CA THR A 163 20.73 -5.56 0.97
C THR A 163 20.43 -6.98 1.41
N GLU A 164 19.60 -7.67 0.62
CA GLU A 164 19.24 -9.07 0.89
C GLU A 164 20.09 -10.01 0.04
N TYR A 165 20.60 -11.04 0.70
CA TYR A 165 21.29 -12.16 0.09
C TYR A 165 20.47 -13.42 0.30
N VAL A 166 20.12 -14.08 -0.79
CA VAL A 166 19.36 -15.32 -0.79
C VAL A 166 20.20 -16.39 -1.47
N ASN A 167 20.56 -17.45 -0.76
CA ASN A 167 21.08 -18.68 -1.36
C ASN A 167 19.97 -19.73 -1.30
N TYR A 168 19.51 -20.14 -2.48
CA TYR A 168 18.49 -21.16 -2.65
C TYR A 168 19.14 -22.42 -3.20
N PHE A 169 18.95 -23.53 -2.49
CA PHE A 169 19.45 -24.84 -2.83
C PHE A 169 18.29 -25.83 -2.84
N ASN A 170 18.17 -26.63 -3.90
CA ASN A 170 17.19 -27.68 -4.05
C ASN A 170 17.86 -28.95 -4.59
N ILE A 171 17.48 -30.08 -4.02
CA ILE A 171 17.81 -31.42 -4.48
C ILE A 171 16.50 -32.16 -4.67
N LYS A 172 16.34 -32.78 -5.84
CA LYS A 172 15.34 -33.85 -6.03
C LYS A 172 16.02 -35.10 -6.52
N SER A 173 15.78 -36.24 -5.88
CA SER A 173 16.40 -37.50 -6.26
C SER A 173 15.45 -38.65 -6.03
N ASP A 174 15.24 -39.45 -7.06
CA ASP A 174 14.48 -40.69 -7.00
C ASP A 174 15.42 -41.87 -7.24
N VAL A 175 15.55 -42.75 -6.25
CA VAL A 175 16.41 -43.94 -6.32
C VAL A 175 15.73 -45.16 -5.71
N GLU A 176 15.99 -46.32 -6.30
CA GLU A 176 15.49 -47.60 -5.80
C GLU A 176 16.63 -48.38 -5.13
N TRP A 177 16.44 -48.78 -3.87
CA TRP A 177 17.42 -49.54 -3.10
C TRP A 177 16.75 -50.70 -2.38
N ASN A 178 17.16 -51.94 -2.68
CA ASN A 178 16.64 -53.16 -2.05
C ASN A 178 15.10 -53.21 -1.97
N GLU A 179 14.42 -53.03 -3.11
CA GLU A 179 12.95 -53.01 -3.23
C GLU A 179 12.25 -51.83 -2.52
N ALA A 180 13.00 -50.85 -2.00
CA ALA A 180 12.48 -49.60 -1.49
C ALA A 180 12.71 -48.44 -2.47
N GLU A 181 11.65 -47.71 -2.81
CA GLU A 181 11.76 -46.42 -3.48
C GLU A 181 12.11 -45.34 -2.44
N ILE A 182 13.21 -44.64 -2.69
CA ILE A 182 13.69 -43.54 -1.86
C ILE A 182 13.58 -42.26 -2.67
N GLU A 183 12.66 -41.39 -2.25
CA GLU A 183 12.47 -40.04 -2.79
C GLU A 183 13.10 -39.01 -1.85
N TYR A 184 13.95 -38.14 -2.40
CA TYR A 184 14.47 -36.95 -1.71
C TYR A 184 13.89 -35.70 -2.37
N ASP A 185 13.24 -34.82 -1.59
CA ASP A 185 13.00 -33.42 -1.95
C ASP A 185 13.51 -32.53 -0.81
N ILE A 186 14.73 -31.99 -0.97
CA ILE A 186 15.37 -31.15 0.03
C ILE A 186 15.47 -29.74 -0.51
N THR A 187 14.80 -28.80 0.16
CA THR A 187 14.88 -27.38 -0.13
C THR A 187 15.50 -26.62 1.03
N MET A 188 16.58 -25.89 0.76
CA MET A 188 17.25 -25.02 1.73
C MET A 188 17.26 -23.58 1.19
N ARG A 189 16.78 -22.64 2.01
CA ARG A 189 16.81 -21.20 1.71
C ARG A 189 17.56 -20.48 2.83
N ILE A 190 18.68 -19.87 2.49
CA ILE A 190 19.50 -19.08 3.41
C ILE A 190 19.33 -17.61 3.07
N ASN A 191 18.61 -16.88 3.93
CA ASN A 191 18.45 -15.44 3.83
C ASN A 191 19.43 -14.75 4.79
N LYS A 192 20.23 -13.83 4.27
CA LYS A 192 21.17 -13.01 5.05
C LYS A 192 21.05 -11.56 4.62
N THR A 193 21.12 -10.65 5.58
CA THR A 193 21.42 -9.23 5.27
C THR A 193 22.93 -9.06 5.25
N VAL A 194 23.46 -8.51 4.16
CA VAL A 194 24.90 -8.25 4.01
C VAL A 194 25.16 -6.79 4.42
N PRO A 195 25.78 -6.54 5.58
CA PRO A 195 26.16 -5.18 5.96
C PRO A 195 27.37 -4.69 5.14
N ASN A 196 27.51 -3.37 5.03
CA ASN A 196 28.69 -2.67 4.45
C ASN A 196 28.87 -2.78 2.93
N ASP A 197 27.79 -3.00 2.17
CA ASP A 197 27.82 -2.69 0.73
C ASP A 197 27.79 -1.16 0.53
N GLU A 198 28.33 -0.64 -0.58
CA GLU A 198 28.34 0.81 -0.85
C GLU A 198 26.91 1.38 -0.91
N VAL A 199 25.98 0.58 -1.46
CA VAL A 199 24.54 0.92 -1.50
C VAL A 199 23.92 0.92 -0.10
N ASP A 200 24.34 0.02 0.79
CA ASP A 200 23.84 -0.05 2.18
C ASP A 200 24.29 1.21 2.97
N LYS A 201 25.51 1.69 2.74
CA LYS A 201 26.00 2.95 3.32
C LYS A 201 25.22 4.16 2.80
N ARG A 202 25.01 4.25 1.48
CA ARG A 202 24.18 5.30 0.89
C ARG A 202 22.77 5.27 1.48
N ASN A 203 22.16 4.09 1.56
CA ASN A 203 20.82 3.93 2.14
C ASN A 203 20.76 4.35 3.61
N GLN A 204 21.82 4.10 4.37
CA GLN A 204 21.93 4.56 5.76
C GLN A 204 22.01 6.09 5.84
N GLU A 205 22.80 6.75 4.98
CA GLU A 205 22.86 8.23 4.92
C GLU A 205 21.50 8.83 4.53
N LEU A 206 20.82 8.23 3.55
CA LEU A 206 19.46 8.61 3.16
C LEU A 206 18.47 8.43 4.31
N PHE A 207 18.58 7.34 5.07
CA PHE A 207 17.75 7.09 6.24
C PHE A 207 17.97 8.15 7.33
N ASP A 208 19.21 8.53 7.61
CA ASP A 208 19.54 9.54 8.62
C ASP A 208 18.99 10.92 8.21
N ARG A 209 19.15 11.31 6.94
CA ARG A 209 18.55 12.54 6.38
C ARG A 209 17.02 12.52 6.48
N MET A 210 16.40 11.41 6.08
CA MET A 210 14.95 11.25 6.14
C MET A 210 14.41 11.26 7.57
N THR A 211 15.17 10.73 8.53
CA THR A 211 14.85 10.82 9.96
C THR A 211 14.76 12.28 10.42
N ASN A 212 15.71 13.12 10.00
CA ASN A 212 15.72 14.54 10.34
C ASN A 212 14.56 15.29 9.67
N MET A 213 14.32 15.05 8.37
CA MET A 213 13.17 15.61 7.65
C MET A 213 11.84 15.22 8.31
N ARG A 214 11.68 13.93 8.65
CA ARG A 214 10.47 13.43 9.33
C ARG A 214 10.25 14.13 10.65
N LYS A 215 11.29 14.26 11.49
CA LYS A 215 11.20 14.99 12.77
C LYS A 215 10.73 16.44 12.55
N ALA A 216 11.33 17.14 11.58
CA ALA A 216 10.96 18.52 11.28
C ALA A 216 9.52 18.63 10.75
N ALA A 217 9.12 17.75 9.83
CA ALA A 217 7.75 17.71 9.31
C ALA A 217 6.71 17.40 10.40
N THR A 218 7.00 16.47 11.30
CA THR A 218 6.15 16.16 12.46
C THR A 218 6.01 17.37 13.38
N ASN A 219 7.10 18.08 13.67
CA ASN A 219 7.06 19.29 14.49
C ASN A 219 6.17 20.38 13.85
N ILE A 220 6.31 20.60 12.55
CA ILE A 220 5.45 21.54 11.81
C ILE A 220 3.99 21.08 11.82
N LYS A 221 3.74 19.78 11.63
CA LYS A 221 2.39 19.19 11.64
C LYS A 221 1.70 19.34 13.01
N MET A 222 2.46 19.36 14.09
CA MET A 222 1.98 19.56 15.47
C MET A 222 1.95 21.03 15.90
N SER A 223 2.35 21.98 15.05
CA SER A 223 2.38 23.41 15.36
C SER A 223 0.99 23.99 15.69
N SER A 224 0.95 25.11 16.42
CA SER A 224 -0.29 25.84 16.73
C SER A 224 -1.05 26.25 15.47
N PHE A 225 -0.34 26.68 14.43
CA PHE A 225 -0.92 26.99 13.12
C PHE A 225 -1.78 25.83 12.58
N MET A 226 -1.28 24.59 12.63
CA MET A 226 -2.03 23.43 12.15
C MET A 226 -3.24 23.08 13.03
N GLN A 227 -3.21 23.45 14.31
CA GLN A 227 -4.34 23.29 15.22
C GLN A 227 -5.44 24.31 14.92
N GLU A 228 -5.08 25.59 14.77
CA GLU A 228 -6.00 26.67 14.41
C GLU A 228 -6.60 26.49 13.01
N MET A 229 -5.79 25.98 12.07
CA MET A 229 -6.23 25.75 10.70
C MET A 229 -7.13 24.50 10.52
N ARG A 230 -7.39 23.74 11.59
CA ARG A 230 -8.14 22.47 11.53
C ARG A 230 -9.58 22.68 11.04
N ASP A 231 -10.22 23.76 11.49
CA ASP A 231 -11.63 24.05 11.24
C ASP A 231 -11.89 24.61 9.83
N TYR A 232 -10.85 25.08 9.15
CA TYR A 232 -10.96 25.54 7.76
C TYR A 232 -10.97 24.34 6.81
N ALA A 233 -11.52 24.48 5.61
CA ALA A 233 -11.44 23.41 4.61
C ALA A 233 -10.02 23.32 4.00
N PRO A 234 -9.50 22.13 3.66
CA PRO A 234 -8.25 22.03 2.90
C PRO A 234 -8.42 22.60 1.48
N VAL A 235 -7.30 22.90 0.80
CA VAL A 235 -7.29 23.24 -0.62
C VAL A 235 -7.15 21.95 -1.43
N THR A 236 -7.98 21.80 -2.46
CA THR A 236 -7.90 20.69 -3.41
C THR A 236 -7.16 21.10 -4.68
N PRO A 237 -6.42 20.18 -5.31
CA PRO A 237 -5.87 20.40 -6.65
C PRO A 237 -6.97 20.70 -7.68
N PRO A 238 -6.67 21.50 -8.72
CA PRO A 238 -5.39 22.20 -8.94
C PRO A 238 -5.24 23.45 -8.05
N ILE A 239 -4.03 23.68 -7.54
CA ILE A 239 -3.74 24.86 -6.71
C ILE A 239 -3.84 26.13 -7.57
N MET A 240 -4.69 27.07 -7.16
CA MET A 240 -4.88 28.35 -7.82
C MET A 240 -3.63 29.22 -7.65
N LYS A 241 -3.10 29.73 -8.76
CA LYS A 241 -1.93 30.62 -8.77
C LYS A 241 -2.33 32.05 -8.39
N THR A 242 -2.60 32.28 -7.11
CA THR A 242 -2.89 33.64 -6.63
C THR A 242 -1.67 34.55 -6.79
N ASN A 243 -1.90 35.87 -6.80
CA ASN A 243 -0.81 36.85 -6.84
C ASN A 243 0.20 36.66 -5.70
N ILE A 244 -0.25 36.17 -4.55
CA ILE A 244 0.60 35.95 -3.39
C ILE A 244 1.50 34.74 -3.63
N ILE A 245 0.92 33.63 -4.10
CA ILE A 245 1.69 32.42 -4.45
C ILE A 245 2.71 32.72 -5.55
N MET A 246 2.36 33.58 -6.52
CA MET A 246 3.25 33.92 -7.62
C MET A 246 4.33 34.94 -7.25
N LYS A 247 4.03 35.95 -6.43
CA LYS A 247 4.97 37.05 -6.14
C LYS A 247 5.83 36.83 -4.90
N ASN A 248 5.34 36.12 -3.89
CA ASN A 248 6.13 35.85 -2.69
C ASN A 248 7.09 34.67 -2.96
N PRO A 249 8.43 34.85 -2.82
CA PRO A 249 9.40 33.78 -3.01
C PRO A 249 9.13 32.53 -2.15
N ASP A 250 8.69 32.73 -0.90
CA ASP A 250 8.44 31.65 0.06
C ASP A 250 7.27 30.77 -0.42
N PHE A 251 6.13 31.39 -0.76
CA PHE A 251 4.98 30.65 -1.29
C PHE A 251 5.24 30.04 -2.67
N ARG A 252 6.10 30.66 -3.48
CA ARG A 252 6.50 30.10 -4.78
C ARG A 252 7.28 28.79 -4.58
N GLN A 253 8.18 28.75 -3.61
CA GLN A 253 8.92 27.52 -3.27
C GLN A 253 7.99 26.43 -2.74
N CYS A 254 7.03 26.79 -1.88
CA CYS A 254 5.97 25.88 -1.42
C CYS A 254 5.14 25.32 -2.60
N TYR A 255 4.83 26.15 -3.59
CA TYR A 255 4.12 25.72 -4.79
C TYR A 255 4.97 24.77 -5.65
N TYR A 256 6.26 25.06 -5.84
CA TYR A 256 7.16 24.14 -6.57
C TYR A 256 7.30 22.80 -5.87
N LEU A 257 7.39 22.80 -4.54
CA LEU A 257 7.39 21.56 -3.76
C LEU A 257 6.10 20.77 -3.97
N TRP A 258 4.94 21.45 -3.97
CA TRP A 258 3.66 20.83 -4.23
C TRP A 258 3.65 20.08 -5.57
N VAL A 259 4.09 20.77 -6.63
CA VAL A 259 4.14 20.24 -8.00
C VAL A 259 5.14 19.09 -8.11
N LEU A 260 6.31 19.22 -7.50
CA LEU A 260 7.32 18.16 -7.45
C LEU A 260 6.74 16.88 -6.82
N MET A 261 6.03 17.00 -5.70
CA MET A 261 5.39 15.84 -5.07
C MET A 261 4.25 15.25 -5.91
N ASP A 262 3.56 16.04 -6.74
CA ASP A 262 2.55 15.52 -7.69
C ASP A 262 3.20 14.79 -8.88
N GLN A 263 4.40 15.20 -9.29
CA GLN A 263 5.14 14.53 -10.36
C GLN A 263 5.68 13.16 -9.91
N ILE A 264 6.04 13.03 -8.65
CA ILE A 264 6.60 11.80 -8.09
C ILE A 264 5.48 10.92 -7.56
N ASP A 265 4.76 10.29 -8.49
CA ASP A 265 3.60 9.44 -8.21
C ASP A 265 4.01 8.03 -7.72
N GLN A 266 5.28 7.65 -7.92
CA GLN A 266 5.80 6.34 -7.53
C GLN A 266 6.57 6.42 -6.21
N ILE A 267 6.15 5.59 -5.24
CA ILE A 267 6.87 5.30 -4.01
C ILE A 267 7.52 3.93 -4.23
N GLY A 268 8.83 3.92 -4.46
CA GLY A 268 9.53 2.69 -4.82
C GLY A 268 11.03 2.78 -4.62
N TYR A 269 11.69 1.70 -5.00
CA TYR A 269 13.14 1.58 -5.07
C TYR A 269 13.45 0.70 -6.28
N ASP A 270 14.54 1.01 -6.97
CA ASP A 270 15.06 0.14 -8.01
C ASP A 270 15.77 -1.04 -7.35
N ILE A 271 15.68 -2.21 -7.98
CA ILE A 271 16.30 -3.44 -7.48
C ILE A 271 17.37 -3.88 -8.48
N ASP A 272 18.62 -3.77 -8.07
CA ASP A 272 19.73 -4.41 -8.76
C ASP A 272 19.85 -5.84 -8.27
N VAL A 273 19.52 -6.79 -9.15
CA VAL A 273 19.58 -8.21 -8.87
C VAL A 273 20.86 -8.79 -9.47
N PHE A 274 21.77 -9.24 -8.60
CA PHE A 274 22.95 -9.99 -9.00
C PHE A 274 22.68 -11.47 -8.75
N GLU A 275 22.56 -12.23 -9.82
CA GLU A 275 22.32 -13.67 -9.74
C GLU A 275 23.55 -14.45 -10.18
N ARG A 276 23.85 -15.52 -9.44
CA ARG A 276 24.88 -16.47 -9.78
C ARG A 276 24.32 -17.88 -9.61
N VAL A 277 24.28 -18.63 -10.70
CA VAL A 277 24.08 -20.09 -10.63
C VAL A 277 25.38 -20.71 -10.14
N ILE A 278 25.31 -21.59 -9.15
CA ILE A 278 26.50 -22.28 -8.64
C ILE A 278 26.70 -23.55 -9.45
N ASP A 279 27.89 -23.69 -10.05
CA ASP A 279 28.31 -24.93 -10.67
C ASP A 279 28.69 -25.97 -9.62
N PHE A 280 28.08 -27.16 -9.72
CA PHE A 280 28.38 -28.28 -8.85
C PHE A 280 29.65 -29.00 -9.31
N LYS A 281 30.81 -28.55 -8.82
CA LYS A 281 32.08 -29.24 -9.04
C LYS A 281 32.07 -30.64 -8.41
N ASP A 282 32.87 -31.57 -8.94
CA ASP A 282 32.91 -32.98 -8.53
C ASP A 282 33.03 -33.19 -7.02
N ASP A 283 33.86 -32.42 -6.33
CA ASP A 283 34.02 -32.55 -4.88
C ASP A 283 32.77 -32.07 -4.12
N TYR A 284 32.12 -31.01 -4.60
CA TYR A 284 30.87 -30.56 -4.02
C TYR A 284 29.73 -31.56 -4.24
N LEU A 285 29.66 -32.18 -5.43
CA LEU A 285 28.72 -33.26 -5.72
C LEU A 285 28.93 -34.45 -4.78
N LYS A 286 30.18 -34.90 -4.60
CA LYS A 286 30.51 -35.98 -3.66
C LYS A 286 30.05 -35.65 -2.25
N ASP A 287 30.29 -34.42 -1.79
CA ASP A 287 29.88 -33.97 -0.46
C ASP A 287 28.34 -33.94 -0.29
N ILE A 288 27.60 -33.55 -1.33
CA ILE A 288 26.12 -33.62 -1.35
C ILE A 288 25.64 -35.07 -1.26
N VAL A 289 26.18 -35.97 -2.09
CA VAL A 289 25.77 -37.39 -2.08
C VAL A 289 26.11 -38.04 -0.73
N ASN A 290 27.29 -37.75 -0.17
CA ASN A 290 27.64 -38.17 1.19
C ASN A 290 26.60 -37.71 2.22
N THR A 291 26.07 -36.50 2.07
CA THR A 291 25.04 -35.96 2.97
C THR A 291 23.72 -36.72 2.83
N LEU A 292 23.28 -37.03 1.61
CA LEU A 292 22.06 -37.83 1.36
C LEU A 292 22.21 -39.25 1.92
N MET A 293 23.38 -39.85 1.75
CA MET A 293 23.71 -41.17 2.29
C MET A 293 23.67 -41.17 3.82
N VAL A 294 24.26 -40.18 4.48
CA VAL A 294 24.22 -40.05 5.94
C VAL A 294 22.78 -39.82 6.41
N LEU A 295 21.98 -39.04 5.68
CA LEU A 295 20.57 -38.83 5.99
C LEU A 295 19.80 -40.16 5.96
N TYR A 296 19.99 -40.96 4.90
CA TYR A 296 19.38 -42.28 4.79
C TYR A 296 19.86 -43.23 5.88
N ALA A 297 21.17 -43.34 6.11
CA ALA A 297 21.73 -44.21 7.15
C ALA A 297 21.22 -43.82 8.55
N THR A 298 21.03 -42.52 8.80
CA THR A 298 20.42 -42.04 10.05
C THR A 298 18.98 -42.51 10.17
N ILE A 299 18.16 -42.31 9.12
CA ILE A 299 16.77 -42.77 9.12
C ILE A 299 16.70 -44.30 9.30
N ALA A 300 17.49 -45.05 8.54
CA ALA A 300 17.54 -46.51 8.61
C ALA A 300 17.96 -47.03 10.00
N ASN A 301 18.88 -46.35 10.69
CA ASN A 301 19.28 -46.72 12.05
C ASN A 301 18.19 -46.47 13.11
N TYR A 302 17.29 -45.52 12.87
CA TYR A 302 16.17 -45.21 13.77
C TYR A 302 14.83 -45.79 13.30
N GLN A 303 14.81 -46.51 12.16
CA GLN A 303 13.69 -47.36 11.81
C GLN A 303 13.69 -48.56 12.76
N GLU A 304 12.58 -48.76 13.47
CA GLU A 304 12.41 -49.97 14.27
C GLU A 304 12.27 -51.17 13.34
N ASP A 305 12.82 -52.33 13.75
CA ASP A 305 12.57 -53.58 13.05
C ASP A 305 11.06 -53.85 13.03
N ASP A 306 10.51 -54.26 11.89
CA ASP A 306 9.08 -54.62 11.71
C ASP A 306 8.54 -55.54 12.84
N PHE A 307 9.43 -56.33 13.44
CA PHE A 307 9.11 -57.23 14.54
C PHE A 307 8.82 -56.50 15.87
N LEU A 308 9.54 -55.40 16.18
CA LEU A 308 9.37 -54.58 17.39
C LEU A 308 8.18 -53.61 17.29
N ILE A 309 7.90 -53.11 16.07
CA ILE A 309 6.76 -52.21 15.81
C ILE A 309 5.41 -52.87 16.12
N SER A 310 5.34 -54.20 15.98
CA SER A 310 4.13 -54.98 16.27
C SER A 310 3.79 -55.09 17.77
N GLN A 311 4.78 -54.90 18.66
CA GLN A 311 4.64 -55.16 20.10
C GLN A 311 4.42 -53.89 20.93
N ASP A 312 5.16 -52.80 20.65
CA ASP A 312 5.20 -51.63 21.55
C ASP A 312 4.52 -50.36 20.99
N SER A 313 4.20 -50.29 19.69
CA SER A 313 3.53 -49.12 19.08
C SER A 313 2.76 -49.50 17.81
N PRO A 314 1.52 -50.03 17.90
CA PRO A 314 0.74 -50.34 16.72
C PRO A 314 0.51 -49.06 15.90
N PHE A 315 0.90 -49.08 14.62
CA PHE A 315 0.56 -48.01 13.68
C PHE A 315 -0.92 -47.65 13.83
N GLU A 316 -1.24 -46.37 14.06
CA GLU A 316 -2.63 -45.91 13.97
C GLU A 316 -3.11 -46.17 12.55
N TYR A 317 -3.92 -47.21 12.36
CA TYR A 317 -4.59 -47.48 11.10
C TYR A 317 -5.53 -46.30 10.77
N ARG A 318 -5.01 -45.31 10.05
CA ARG A 318 -5.83 -44.30 9.40
C ARG A 318 -6.26 -44.85 8.06
N LYS A 319 -7.43 -45.47 8.05
CA LYS A 319 -8.18 -45.73 6.81
C LYS A 319 -8.35 -44.38 6.11
N ILE A 320 -7.63 -44.16 5.01
CA ILE A 320 -7.87 -43.03 4.12
C ILE A 320 -9.34 -43.14 3.71
N LYS A 321 -10.20 -42.29 4.29
CA LYS A 321 -11.59 -42.19 3.88
C LYS A 321 -11.57 -41.60 2.48
N ARG A 322 -11.87 -42.41 1.47
CA ARG A 322 -12.37 -41.87 0.20
C ARG A 322 -13.56 -40.95 0.56
N PRO A 323 -13.60 -39.70 0.10
CA PRO A 323 -14.68 -38.79 0.45
C PRO A 323 -16.00 -39.40 -0.02
N ARG A 324 -16.89 -39.69 0.94
CA ARG A 324 -18.30 -39.92 0.62
C ARG A 324 -18.91 -38.54 0.40
N ILE A 325 -19.30 -38.27 -0.83
CA ILE A 325 -20.17 -37.15 -1.18
C ILE A 325 -21.46 -37.35 -0.38
N LYS A 326 -21.63 -36.59 0.69
CA LYS A 326 -22.94 -36.36 1.29
C LYS A 326 -23.56 -35.18 0.55
N LYS A 327 -24.76 -35.38 0.01
CA LYS A 327 -25.50 -34.29 -0.64
C LYS A 327 -26.17 -33.34 0.35
N ASN A 328 -26.23 -33.63 1.67
CA ASN A 328 -26.68 -32.71 2.74
C ASN A 328 -26.21 -33.21 4.13
N ASP A 329 -25.95 -32.28 5.07
CA ASP A 329 -25.55 -32.51 6.48
C ASP A 329 -26.64 -31.96 7.43
N PRO A 330 -27.07 -32.65 8.51
CA PRO A 330 -28.08 -32.13 9.45
C PRO A 330 -27.65 -30.91 10.29
N ASN A 331 -26.38 -30.51 10.26
CA ASN A 331 -25.92 -29.22 10.80
C ASN A 331 -26.04 -28.06 9.79
N ASP A 332 -26.63 -28.29 8.62
CA ASP A 332 -26.99 -27.27 7.64
C ASP A 332 -28.20 -26.47 8.15
N GLN A 333 -27.96 -25.62 9.14
CA GLN A 333 -28.83 -24.48 9.40
C GLN A 333 -28.56 -23.46 8.29
N HIS A 334 -29.59 -23.14 7.50
CA HIS A 334 -29.54 -22.00 6.61
C HIS A 334 -29.10 -20.76 7.38
N ILE A 335 -27.90 -20.29 7.08
CA ILE A 335 -27.46 -18.94 7.43
C ILE A 335 -28.39 -18.02 6.62
N GLN A 336 -29.30 -17.33 7.31
CA GLN A 336 -30.01 -16.22 6.69
C GLN A 336 -28.96 -15.21 6.19
N PRO A 337 -29.09 -14.65 4.98
CA PRO A 337 -28.20 -13.60 4.52
C PRO A 337 -28.31 -12.41 5.48
N GLY A 338 -27.37 -12.33 6.41
CA GLY A 338 -27.12 -11.14 7.19
C GLY A 338 -26.45 -10.14 6.26
N TYR A 339 -27.23 -9.18 5.79
CA TYR A 339 -26.66 -7.99 5.16
C TYR A 339 -25.87 -7.23 6.23
N TYR A 340 -24.55 -7.19 6.06
CA TYR A 340 -23.76 -6.04 6.47
C TYR A 340 -23.54 -5.22 5.19
N GLU A 341 -24.35 -4.18 5.00
CA GLU A 341 -23.97 -3.08 4.13
C GLU A 341 -22.74 -2.42 4.76
N PHE A 342 -21.56 -2.75 4.22
CA PHE A 342 -20.47 -1.80 4.28
C PHE A 342 -20.81 -0.63 3.37
N GLU A 343 -20.53 0.56 3.88
CA GLU A 343 -20.75 1.86 3.26
C GLU A 343 -20.56 1.83 1.74
N ASN A 344 -21.67 2.00 1.04
CA ASN A 344 -21.81 2.80 -0.18
C ASN A 344 -20.52 2.89 -1.02
N ASN A 345 -20.17 1.78 -1.69
CA ASN A 345 -19.17 1.80 -2.76
C ASN A 345 -19.84 2.44 -4.00
N GLN A 346 -20.16 3.72 -3.90
CA GLN A 346 -20.43 4.54 -5.07
C GLN A 346 -19.21 4.40 -5.98
N LEU A 347 -19.48 4.09 -7.25
CA LEU A 347 -18.53 4.03 -8.35
C LEU A 347 -17.26 4.84 -8.07
N ASN A 348 -16.09 4.17 -8.02
CA ASN A 348 -14.80 4.84 -7.76
C ASN A 348 -14.66 6.08 -8.66
N GLN A 349 -14.52 7.24 -8.02
CA GLN A 349 -14.64 8.58 -8.64
C GLN A 349 -13.68 8.78 -9.82
N TYR A 350 -12.55 8.08 -9.81
CA TYR A 350 -11.61 8.02 -10.92
C TYR A 350 -12.26 7.54 -12.23
N TYR A 351 -13.04 6.46 -12.18
CA TYR A 351 -13.71 5.91 -13.36
C TYR A 351 -14.88 6.80 -13.83
N LEU A 352 -15.60 7.43 -12.89
CA LEU A 352 -16.64 8.41 -13.23
C LEU A 352 -16.06 9.62 -13.98
N ASP A 353 -14.93 10.15 -13.51
CA ASP A 353 -14.29 11.30 -14.15
C ASP A 353 -13.67 10.93 -15.51
N GLN A 354 -13.14 9.71 -15.66
CA GLN A 354 -12.65 9.21 -16.94
C GLN A 354 -13.78 9.04 -17.98
N ILE A 355 -14.92 8.45 -17.59
CA ILE A 355 -16.11 8.30 -18.45
C ILE A 355 -16.67 9.67 -18.83
N ARG A 356 -16.78 10.59 -17.86
CA ARG A 356 -17.24 11.96 -18.08
C ARG A 356 -16.32 12.71 -19.04
N GLY A 357 -15.01 12.61 -18.86
CA GLY A 357 -14.01 13.26 -19.71
C GLY A 357 -14.05 12.75 -21.15
N SER A 358 -14.13 11.43 -21.34
CA SER A 358 -14.24 10.81 -22.67
C SER A 358 -15.52 11.25 -23.40
N ASN A 359 -16.66 11.21 -22.74
CA ASN A 359 -17.94 11.56 -23.34
C ASN A 359 -18.06 13.07 -23.63
N LEU A 360 -17.49 13.93 -22.77
CA LEU A 360 -17.44 15.37 -23.01
C LEU A 360 -16.51 15.72 -24.19
N SER A 361 -15.38 15.02 -24.33
CA SER A 361 -14.49 15.18 -25.48
C SER A 361 -15.19 14.80 -26.79
N ARG A 362 -15.89 13.65 -26.81
CA ARG A 362 -16.68 13.21 -27.97
C ARG A 362 -17.81 14.17 -28.31
N PHE A 363 -18.48 14.70 -27.30
CA PHE A 363 -19.49 15.72 -27.50
C PHE A 363 -18.89 16.97 -28.15
N LYS A 364 -17.73 17.45 -27.68
CA LYS A 364 -17.02 18.59 -28.27
C LYS A 364 -16.59 18.33 -29.72
N THR A 365 -16.04 17.16 -30.03
CA THR A 365 -15.65 16.82 -31.41
C THR A 365 -16.85 16.72 -32.35
N LEU A 366 -18.01 16.22 -31.88
CA LEU A 366 -19.26 16.23 -32.65
C LEU A 366 -19.76 17.66 -32.91
N ARG A 367 -19.62 18.56 -31.95
CA ARG A 367 -19.97 19.98 -32.11
C ARG A 367 -19.01 20.70 -33.06
N GLU A 368 -17.72 20.38 -33.00
CA GLU A 368 -16.69 20.89 -33.91
C GLU A 368 -16.89 20.39 -35.35
N ALA A 369 -17.39 19.16 -35.51
CA ALA A 369 -17.78 18.58 -36.80
C ALA A 369 -19.11 19.13 -37.37
N GLY A 370 -19.73 20.11 -36.71
CA GLY A 370 -20.95 20.77 -37.18
C GLY A 370 -22.27 20.05 -36.85
N VAL A 371 -22.24 19.00 -36.01
CA VAL A 371 -23.46 18.26 -35.62
C VAL A 371 -24.34 19.14 -34.70
N PRO A 372 -25.65 19.25 -34.96
CA PRO A 372 -26.58 19.97 -34.09
C PRO A 372 -26.55 19.47 -32.64
N MET A 373 -26.72 20.39 -31.67
CA MET A 373 -26.61 20.12 -30.23
C MET A 373 -27.42 18.88 -29.80
N ASN A 374 -28.69 18.82 -30.20
CA ASN A 374 -29.60 17.74 -29.79
C ASN A 374 -29.15 16.39 -30.34
N GLN A 375 -28.73 16.35 -31.63
CA GLN A 375 -28.22 15.12 -32.24
C GLN A 375 -26.89 14.67 -31.62
N ALA A 376 -26.00 15.61 -31.27
CA ALA A 376 -24.74 15.27 -30.61
C ALA A 376 -24.97 14.68 -29.20
N ILE A 377 -25.97 15.19 -28.46
CA ILE A 377 -26.38 14.63 -27.15
C ILE A 377 -26.94 13.22 -27.35
N ASP A 378 -27.85 13.03 -28.30
CA ASP A 378 -28.48 11.73 -28.55
C ASP A 378 -27.46 10.66 -28.96
N ILE A 379 -26.47 11.00 -29.79
CA ILE A 379 -25.39 10.08 -30.20
C ILE A 379 -24.55 9.65 -29.00
N VAL A 380 -24.16 10.59 -28.14
CA VAL A 380 -23.38 10.27 -26.93
C VAL A 380 -24.21 9.43 -25.95
N PHE A 381 -25.50 9.72 -25.81
CA PHE A 381 -26.42 8.95 -24.97
C PHE A 381 -26.62 7.51 -25.46
N GLN A 382 -26.85 7.32 -26.77
CA GLN A 382 -26.95 5.99 -27.37
C GLN A 382 -25.68 5.16 -27.17
N GLN A 383 -24.51 5.79 -27.25
CA GLN A 383 -23.24 5.11 -27.06
C GLN A 383 -23.02 4.69 -25.59
N ILE A 384 -23.42 5.51 -24.63
CA ILE A 384 -23.40 5.15 -23.20
C ILE A 384 -24.31 3.96 -22.94
N ASN A 385 -25.52 3.98 -23.51
CA ASN A 385 -26.45 2.87 -23.37
C ASN A 385 -25.92 1.59 -24.02
N ALA A 386 -25.27 1.67 -25.18
CA ALA A 386 -24.64 0.51 -25.83
C ALA A 386 -23.56 -0.14 -24.95
N ILE A 387 -22.75 0.66 -24.24
CA ILE A 387 -21.77 0.16 -23.28
C ILE A 387 -22.48 -0.52 -22.10
N ASN A 388 -23.50 0.12 -21.53
CA ASN A 388 -24.27 -0.46 -20.43
C ASN A 388 -24.93 -1.77 -20.84
N THR A 389 -25.52 -1.85 -22.04
CA THR A 389 -26.14 -3.07 -22.56
C THR A 389 -25.10 -4.16 -22.78
N ALA A 390 -23.92 -3.86 -23.35
CA ALA A 390 -22.86 -4.85 -23.54
C ALA A 390 -22.33 -5.40 -22.20
N VAL A 391 -22.13 -4.52 -21.22
CA VAL A 391 -21.72 -4.93 -19.86
C VAL A 391 -22.79 -5.82 -19.21
N TYR A 392 -24.07 -5.48 -19.37
CA TYR A 392 -25.18 -6.27 -18.87
C TYR A 392 -25.27 -7.64 -19.56
N GLU A 393 -25.08 -7.70 -20.89
CA GLU A 393 -24.99 -8.95 -21.64
C GLU A 393 -23.83 -9.83 -21.18
N ASP A 394 -22.67 -9.26 -20.88
CA ASP A 394 -21.51 -10.01 -20.37
C ASP A 394 -21.78 -10.58 -18.97
N TYR A 395 -22.47 -9.82 -18.11
CA TYR A 395 -22.91 -10.34 -16.81
C TYR A 395 -23.93 -11.46 -16.95
N ILE A 396 -24.91 -11.35 -17.84
CA ILE A 396 -25.88 -12.42 -18.10
C ILE A 396 -25.18 -13.66 -18.67
N LYS A 397 -24.26 -13.51 -19.63
CA LYS A 397 -23.49 -14.64 -20.19
C LYS A 397 -22.64 -15.33 -19.12
N HIS A 398 -22.04 -14.57 -18.22
CA HIS A 398 -21.23 -15.14 -17.14
C HIS A 398 -22.09 -15.77 -16.03
N ALA A 399 -23.26 -15.20 -15.72
CA ALA A 399 -24.16 -15.71 -14.68
C ALA A 399 -24.96 -16.94 -15.14
N TYR A 400 -25.31 -17.02 -16.42
CA TYR A 400 -26.14 -18.06 -17.02
C TYR A 400 -25.40 -18.84 -18.11
N SER A 401 -24.11 -19.08 -17.93
CA SER A 401 -23.30 -19.87 -18.87
C SER A 401 -23.80 -21.32 -18.91
N THR A 402 -24.06 -21.82 -20.11
CA THR A 402 -24.52 -23.21 -20.35
C THR A 402 -23.36 -24.19 -20.59
N GLU A 403 -22.11 -23.71 -20.53
CA GLU A 403 -20.91 -24.50 -20.83
C GLU A 403 -20.55 -25.46 -19.69
N GLU A 404 -20.90 -25.14 -18.44
CA GLU A 404 -20.61 -25.96 -17.25
C GLU A 404 -21.72 -26.97 -16.90
N ALA A 405 -22.86 -26.93 -17.60
CA ALA A 405 -24.01 -27.80 -17.31
C ALA A 405 -23.86 -29.20 -17.94
N ALA A 406 -23.92 -30.23 -17.11
CA ALA A 406 -23.66 -31.62 -17.48
C ALA A 406 -24.83 -32.32 -18.21
N THR A 407 -26.07 -31.82 -18.08
CA THR A 407 -27.25 -32.44 -18.70
C THR A 407 -28.07 -31.46 -19.54
N LEU A 408 -28.86 -31.99 -20.49
CA LEU A 408 -29.67 -31.19 -21.41
C LEU A 408 -30.82 -30.44 -20.69
N GLU A 409 -31.36 -31.02 -19.61
CA GLU A 409 -32.42 -30.42 -18.80
C GLU A 409 -31.90 -29.21 -18.00
N ASP A 410 -30.68 -29.29 -17.44
CA ASP A 410 -30.05 -28.18 -16.72
C ASP A 410 -29.77 -26.98 -17.65
N LYS A 411 -29.37 -27.24 -18.90
CA LYS A 411 -29.15 -26.19 -19.90
C LYS A 411 -30.45 -25.46 -20.25
N ILE A 412 -31.57 -26.18 -20.35
CA ILE A 412 -32.89 -25.60 -20.64
C ILE A 412 -33.39 -24.77 -19.45
N GLN A 413 -33.12 -25.20 -18.21
CA GLN A 413 -33.50 -24.46 -17.01
C GLN A 413 -32.71 -23.15 -16.87
N ILE A 414 -31.39 -23.18 -17.07
CA ILE A 414 -30.52 -21.99 -17.07
C ILE A 414 -30.95 -21.00 -18.16
N GLN A 415 -31.35 -21.48 -19.34
CA GLN A 415 -31.87 -20.63 -20.41
C GLN A 415 -33.24 -20.01 -20.11
N LYS A 416 -34.12 -20.72 -19.39
CA LYS A 416 -35.41 -20.16 -18.95
C LYS A 416 -35.22 -19.06 -17.90
N GLU A 417 -34.33 -19.28 -16.94
CA GLU A 417 -34.01 -18.29 -15.92
C GLU A 417 -33.34 -17.04 -16.52
N ALA A 418 -32.51 -17.20 -17.56
CA ALA A 418 -31.93 -16.08 -18.31
C ALA A 418 -32.95 -15.27 -19.14
N LEU A 419 -34.13 -15.81 -19.42
CA LEU A 419 -35.20 -15.12 -20.18
C LEU A 419 -36.17 -14.34 -19.27
N GLU A 420 -36.15 -14.61 -17.97
CA GLU A 420 -36.98 -13.91 -16.97
C GLU A 420 -36.31 -12.66 -16.39
N VAL A 421 -35.01 -12.48 -16.65
CA VAL A 421 -34.16 -11.34 -16.27
C VAL A 421 -33.93 -10.45 -17.47
#